data_AF-A0A1I6VBY0-F1
#
_entry.id   AF-A0A1I6VBY0-F1
#
_cell.length_a   1.000
_cell.length_b   1.000
_cell.length_c   1.000
_cell.angle_alpha   90.00
_cell.angle_beta   90.00
_cell.angle_gamma   90.00
#
_symmetry.space_group_name_H-M   'P 1'
#
loop_
_entity.id
_entity.type
_entity.pdbx_description
1 polymer ?
#
loop_
_entity_poly.entity_id
_entity_poly.type
_entity_poly.pdbx_seq_one_letter_code
_entity_poly.pdbx_strand_id
1 'polypeptide(L)' 'MKLIDVKRRTRLEKRYTKKMGNFTTRVTYIKKHILGFPVKTLHKYRETYYGKVKDCEDCILAK' A
#
# COMPACT_ATOMS: atom_id res chain seq x y z
N MET A 1 -23.05 1.17 15.07
CA MET A 1 -21.74 1.71 14.64
C MET A 1 -20.64 0.79 15.13
N LYS A 2 -19.70 0.37 14.29
CA LYS A 2 -18.59 -0.50 14.75
C LYS A 2 -17.50 0.37 15.39
N LEU A 3 -17.09 0.04 16.61
CA LEU A 3 -15.99 0.70 17.33
C LEU A 3 -14.62 0.46 16.66
N ILE A 4 -14.46 -0.71 16.06
CA ILE A 4 -13.26 -1.14 15.37
C ILE A 4 -13.67 -1.66 13.99
N ASP A 5 -12.97 -1.20 12.95
CA ASP A 5 -13.19 -1.66 11.60
C ASP A 5 -11.87 -1.73 10.81
N VAL A 6 -11.89 -2.42 9.69
CA VAL A 6 -10.75 -2.53 8.77
C VAL A 6 -11.20 -1.98 7.43
N LYS A 7 -10.51 -0.96 6.94
CA LYS A 7 -10.81 -0.35 5.63
C LYS A 7 -9.66 -0.59 4.67
N ARG A 8 -10.02 -0.98 3.46
CA ARG A 8 -9.13 -1.07 2.30
C ARG A 8 -9.25 0.22 1.48
N ARG A 9 -8.13 0.82 1.12
CA ARG A 9 -8.08 1.96 0.19
C ARG A 9 -6.94 1.79 -0.80
N THR A 10 -7.25 1.82 -2.09
CA THR A 10 -6.25 1.86 -3.15
C THR A 10 -6.01 3.30 -3.56
N ARG A 11 -4.75 3.69 -3.73
CA ARG A 11 -4.34 5.02 -4.20
C ARG A 11 -3.29 4.86 -5.29
N LEU A 12 -3.30 5.77 -6.25
CA LEU A 12 -2.17 5.94 -7.17
C LEU A 12 -1.08 6.73 -6.44
N GLU A 13 0.10 6.14 -6.32
CA GLU A 13 1.26 6.78 -5.70
C GLU A 13 2.39 6.90 -6.72
N LYS A 14 2.99 8.09 -6.78
CA LYS A 14 4.28 8.29 -7.46
C LYS A 14 5.39 7.88 -6.49
N ARG A 15 6.28 7.00 -6.94
CA ARG A 15 7.41 6.49 -6.16
C ARG A 15 8.70 6.62 -6.94
N TYR A 16 9.79 6.76 -6.21
CA TYR A 16 11.14 6.78 -6.76
C TYR A 16 11.93 5.60 -6.21
N THR A 17 12.71 4.94 -7.07
CA THR A 17 13.75 3.99 -6.65
C THR A 17 14.97 4.18 -7.53
N LYS A 18 16.17 3.91 -7.00
CA LYS A 18 17.42 4.05 -7.78
C LYS A 18 17.42 3.17 -9.05
N LYS A 19 16.87 1.95 -8.97
CA LYS A 19 16.86 0.99 -10.10
C LYS A 19 15.79 1.28 -11.16
N MET A 20 14.67 1.91 -10.80
CA MET A 20 13.54 2.12 -11.72
C MET A 20 13.21 3.59 -12.01
N GLY A 21 13.89 4.53 -11.37
CA GLY A 21 13.55 5.95 -11.44
C GLY A 21 12.18 6.26 -10.83
N ASN A 22 11.52 7.29 -11.36
CA ASN A 22 10.18 7.71 -10.96
C ASN A 22 9.10 6.92 -11.69
N PHE A 23 8.18 6.30 -10.97
CA PHE A 23 7.04 5.59 -11.56
C PHE A 23 5.77 5.77 -10.72
N THR A 24 4.62 5.65 -11.37
CA THR A 24 3.31 5.71 -10.71
C THR A 24 2.75 4.29 -10.61
N THR A 25 2.25 3.91 -9.44
CA THR A 25 1.75 2.55 -9.17
C THR A 25 0.53 2.60 -8.27
N ARG A 26 -0.36 1.61 -8.39
CA ARG A 26 -1.48 1.42 -7.47
C ARG A 26 -0.97 0.75 -6.19
N VAL A 27 -1.25 1.39 -5.06
CA VAL A 27 -0.88 0.91 -3.73
C VAL A 27 -2.16 0.72 -2.93
N THR A 28 -2.36 -0.50 -2.44
CA THR A 28 -3.50 -0.85 -1.60
C THR A 28 -3.07 -0.85 -0.14
N TYR A 29 -3.72 -0.02 0.66
CA TYR A 29 -3.56 0.02 2.10
C TYR A 29 -4.73 -0.68 2.78
N ILE A 30 -4.43 -1.55 3.72
CA ILE A 30 -5.40 -2.13 4.63
C ILE A 30 -5.10 -1.57 6.02
N LYS A 31 -5.99 -0.73 6.54
CA LYS A 31 -5.79 -0.05 7.82
C LYS A 31 -6.87 -0.42 8.82
N LYS A 32 -6.44 -0.72 10.05
CA LYS A 32 -7.32 -0.80 11.21
C LYS A 32 -7.74 0.61 11.60
N HIS A 33 -9.03 0.79 11.76
CA HIS A 33 -9.65 2.02 12.22
C HIS A 33 -10.31 1.78 13.57
N ILE A 34 -10.23 2.78 14.44
CA ILE A 34 -10.92 2.82 15.74
C ILE A 34 -11.67 4.15 15.78
N LEU A 35 -12.97 4.10 16.11
CA LEU A 35 -13.83 5.29 16.11
C LEU A 35 -13.76 6.10 14.80
N GLY A 36 -13.56 5.43 13.67
CA GLY A 36 -13.45 6.07 12.35
C GLY A 36 -12.06 6.59 11.97
N PHE A 37 -11.09 6.60 12.89
CA PHE A 37 -9.72 7.08 12.63
C PHE A 37 -8.76 5.92 12.33
N PRO A 38 -7.89 6.01 11.30
CA PRO A 38 -6.90 4.99 11.02
C PRO A 38 -5.79 4.98 12.07
N VAL A 39 -5.68 3.88 12.83
CA VAL A 39 -4.69 3.73 13.91
C VAL A 39 -3.48 2.91 13.51
N LYS A 40 -3.64 1.90 12.63
CA LYS A 40 -2.55 1.01 12.24
C LYS A 40 -2.70 0.56 10.79
N THR A 41 -1.62 0.58 10.03
CA THR A 41 -1.56 -0.12 8.74
C THR A 41 -1.27 -1.59 9.02
N LEU A 42 -2.18 -2.48 8.62
CA LEU A 42 -2.04 -3.92 8.80
C LEU A 42 -1.27 -4.55 7.64
N HIS A 43 -1.62 -4.16 6.41
CA HIS A 43 -0.98 -4.64 5.19
C HIS A 43 -0.83 -3.52 4.17
N LYS A 44 0.20 -3.62 3.34
CA LYS A 44 0.50 -2.65 2.30
C LYS A 44 0.98 -3.36 1.04
N TYR A 45 0.10 -3.40 0.04
CA TYR A 45 0.38 -4.06 -1.23
C TYR A 45 0.62 -3.05 -2.34
N ARG A 46 1.40 -3.45 -3.35
CA ARG A 46 1.67 -2.67 -4.55
C ARG A 46 1.48 -3.53 -5.79
N GLU A 47 0.92 -2.93 -6.82
CA GLU A 47 0.85 -3.56 -8.13
C GLU A 47 2.16 -3.36 -8.90
N THR A 48 2.72 -4.46 -9.37
CA THR A 48 3.91 -4.50 -10.23
C THR A 48 3.55 -4.14 -11.67
N TYR A 49 4.56 -3.81 -12.49
CA TYR A 49 4.36 -3.51 -13.91
C TYR A 49 3.66 -4.65 -14.68
N TYR A 50 3.87 -5.89 -14.27
CA TYR A 50 3.24 -7.08 -14.85
C TYR A 50 1.83 -7.37 -14.33
N GLY A 51 1.19 -6.42 -13.63
CA GLY A 51 -0.15 -6.58 -13.05
C GLY A 51 -0.22 -7.48 -11.82
N LYS A 52 0.91 -8.01 -11.33
CA LYS A 52 0.95 -8.82 -10.10
C LYS A 52 0.90 -7.94 -8.87
N VAL A 53 0.07 -8.30 -7.89
CA VAL A 53 0.04 -7.64 -6.58
C VAL A 53 1.04 -8.33 -5.65
N LYS A 54 1.94 -7.55 -5.05
CA LYS A 54 2.93 -8.03 -4.09
C LYS A 54 2.88 -7.22 -2.80
N ASP A 55 3.37 -7.79 -1.71
CA ASP A 55 3.65 -6.98 -0.52
C ASP A 55 4.71 -5.92 -0.87
N CYS A 56 4.56 -4.73 -0.30
CA CYS A 56 5.56 -3.68 -0.44
C CYS A 56 6.91 -4.10 0.15
N GLU A 57 6.92 -4.92 1.21
CA GLU A 57 8.16 -5.41 1.84
C GLU A 57 8.90 -6.39 0.93
N ASP A 58 8.17 -7.21 0.16
CA ASP A 58 8.74 -8.10 -0.87
C ASP A 58 9.26 -7.34 -2.11
N CYS A 59 8.89 -6.07 -2.27
CA CYS A 59 9.32 -5.24 -3.38
C CYS A 59 10.69 -4.61 -3.11
N ILE A 60 11.73 -5.44 -2.98
CA ILE A 60 13.12 -4.99 -2.78
C ILE A 60 13.69 -4.46 -4.11
N LEU A 61 13.38 -3.20 -4.41
CA LEU A 61 13.94 -2.47 -5.57
C LEU A 61 15.16 -1.63 -5.22
N ALA A 62 15.44 -1.48 -3.93
CA ALA A 62 16.56 -0.74 -3.36
C ALA A 62 17.32 -1.66 -2.39
N LYS A 63 18.15 -2.54 -2.94
CA LYS A 63 19.31 -3.10 -2.26
C LYS A 63 20.51 -2.78 -3.13
#